data_AF-A0A3D0T5M6-F1
#
_entry.id   AF-A0A3D0T5M6-F1
#
_cell.length_a   1.000
_cell.length_b   1.000
_cell.length_c   1.000
_cell.angle_alpha   90.00
_cell.angle_beta   90.00
_cell.angle_gamma   90.00
#
_symmetry.space_group_name_H-M   'P 1'
#
loop_
_entity.id
_entity.type
_entity.pdbx_description
1 polymer ?
#
loop_
_entity_poly.entity_id
_entity_poly.type
_entity_poly.pdbx_seq_one_letter_code
_entity_poly.pdbx_strand_id
1 'polypeptide(L)'
;MSKPRTDKNIQIPDHILRQLLTLSEVRMLKNRFQIVNLLEDGLSVRDIARQVKVGTDTVVRIARMIEKSSRPTRKIITNTPWIFGKSA
;
A
#
# COMPACT_ATOMS: atom_id res chain seq x y z
N MET A 1 31.10 13.93 -21.54
CA MET A 1 29.63 13.92 -21.36
C MET A 1 29.33 13.59 -19.91
N SER A 2 28.96 14.56 -19.09
CA SER A 2 28.61 14.32 -17.67
C SER A 2 27.33 13.48 -17.59
N LYS A 3 27.33 12.43 -16.76
CA LYS A 3 26.15 11.57 -16.56
C LYS A 3 24.98 12.40 -15.99
N PRO A 4 23.75 12.22 -16.51
CA PRO A 4 22.59 12.92 -15.97
C PRO A 4 22.39 12.55 -14.50
N ARG A 5 22.11 13.55 -13.65
CA ARG A 5 21.79 13.35 -12.23
C ARG A 5 20.36 12.80 -12.12
N THR A 6 20.22 11.61 -11.54
CA THR A 6 18.96 10.85 -11.44
C THR A 6 18.14 11.25 -10.20
N ASP A 7 18.77 11.92 -9.26
CA ASP A 7 18.34 12.17 -7.89
C ASP A 7 17.63 13.53 -7.75
N LYS A 8 16.75 13.85 -8.70
CA LYS A 8 15.85 15.01 -8.58
C LYS A 8 14.57 14.57 -7.87
N ASN A 9 14.24 15.24 -6.77
CA ASN A 9 12.91 15.14 -6.18
C ASN A 9 11.92 15.90 -7.09
N ILE A 10 11.13 15.18 -7.88
CA ILE A 10 10.16 15.75 -8.83
C ILE A 10 8.76 15.57 -8.24
N GLN A 11 8.05 16.69 -8.05
CA GLN A 11 6.64 16.65 -7.74
C GLN A 11 5.84 16.43 -9.03
N ILE A 12 5.12 15.31 -9.12
CA ILE A 12 4.31 14.96 -10.29
C ILE A 12 2.84 15.27 -9.99
N PRO A 13 2.18 16.15 -10.76
CA PRO A 13 0.75 16.42 -10.59
C PRO A 13 -0.15 15.21 -10.87
N ASP A 14 -1.28 15.11 -10.15
CA ASP A 14 -2.24 13.99 -10.24
C ASP A 14 -2.80 13.74 -11.65
N HIS A 15 -3.04 14.81 -12.41
CA HIS A 15 -3.56 14.70 -13.78
C HIS A 15 -2.55 14.01 -14.71
N ILE A 16 -1.25 14.19 -14.48
CA ILE A 16 -0.19 13.50 -15.22
C ILE A 16 -0.15 12.02 -14.84
N LEU A 17 -0.27 11.69 -13.55
CA LEU A 17 -0.32 10.30 -13.11
C LEU A 17 -1.47 9.52 -13.79
N ARG A 18 -2.62 10.17 -13.98
CA ARG A 18 -3.76 9.56 -14.70
C ARG A 18 -3.50 9.34 -16.19
N GLN A 19 -2.61 10.12 -16.81
CA GLN A 19 -2.21 9.94 -18.20
C GLN A 19 -1.10 8.89 -18.36
N LEU A 20 -0.24 8.73 -17.34
CA LEU A 20 0.87 7.78 -17.35
C LEU A 20 0.44 6.35 -16.98
N LEU A 21 -0.60 6.21 -16.18
CA LEU A 21 -1.06 4.91 -15.68
C LEU A 21 -2.21 4.35 -16.50
N THR A 22 -2.20 3.04 -16.68
CA THR A 22 -3.33 2.30 -17.21
C THR A 22 -4.48 2.24 -16.20
N LEU A 23 -5.70 1.98 -16.68
CA LEU A 23 -6.88 1.83 -15.81
C LEU A 23 -6.72 0.69 -14.78
N SER A 24 -5.98 -0.38 -15.11
CA SER A 24 -5.68 -1.47 -14.19
C SER A 24 -4.70 -1.02 -13.09
N GLU A 25 -3.69 -0.23 -13.42
CA GLU A 25 -2.75 0.32 -12.44
C GLU A 25 -3.40 1.33 -11.51
N VAL A 26 -4.26 2.21 -12.03
CA VAL A 26 -5.05 3.14 -11.18
C VAL A 26 -5.93 2.36 -10.19
N ARG A 27 -6.59 1.29 -10.65
CA ARG A 27 -7.40 0.42 -9.79
C ARG A 27 -6.53 -0.29 -8.74
N MET A 28 -5.35 -0.74 -9.14
CA MET A 28 -4.39 -1.36 -8.23
C MET A 28 -3.96 -0.40 -7.13
N LEU A 29 -3.62 0.85 -7.47
CA LEU A 29 -3.26 1.88 -6.51
C LEU A 29 -4.43 2.16 -5.54
N LYS A 30 -5.64 2.32 -6.06
CA LYS A 30 -6.84 2.50 -5.25
C LYS A 30 -7.02 1.36 -4.24
N ASN A 31 -6.97 0.10 -4.69
CA ASN A 31 -7.14 -1.06 -3.81
C ASN A 31 -6.05 -1.12 -2.74
N ARG A 32 -4.79 -0.87 -3.11
CA ARG A 32 -3.67 -0.85 -2.16
C ARG A 32 -3.86 0.23 -1.10
N PHE A 33 -4.27 1.44 -1.51
CA PHE A 33 -4.53 2.55 -0.59
C PHE A 33 -5.70 2.26 0.35
N GLN A 34 -6.77 1.63 -0.14
CA GLN A 34 -7.89 1.18 0.69
C GLN A 34 -7.47 0.12 1.71
N ILE A 35 -6.64 -0.85 1.32
CA ILE A 35 -6.08 -1.84 2.25
C ILE A 35 -5.30 -1.15 3.37
N VAL A 36 -4.46 -0.16 3.03
CA VAL A 36 -3.67 0.60 4.02
C VAL A 36 -4.59 1.27 5.04
N ASN A 37 -5.59 2.03 4.59
CA ASN A 37 -6.52 2.72 5.48
C ASN A 37 -7.25 1.74 6.40
N LEU A 38 -7.76 0.62 5.88
CA LEU A 38 -8.49 -0.35 6.69
C LEU A 38 -7.59 -1.10 7.69
N LEU A 39 -6.31 -1.28 7.34
CA LEU A 39 -5.28 -1.78 8.27
C LEU A 39 -4.93 -0.77 9.36
N GLU A 40 -5.15 0.53 9.15
CA GLU A 40 -5.01 1.56 10.19
C GLU A 40 -6.25 1.59 11.09
N ASP A 41 -7.41 1.27 10.53
CA ASP A 41 -8.71 1.25 11.23
C ASP A 41 -8.92 0.02 12.13
N GLY A 42 -7.95 -0.90 12.27
CA GLY A 42 -8.11 -2.07 13.15
C GLY A 42 -8.55 -3.36 12.45
N LEU A 43 -8.95 -3.31 11.17
CA LEU A 43 -9.65 -4.44 10.56
C LEU A 43 -8.76 -5.67 10.40
N SER A 44 -9.41 -6.84 10.42
CA SER A 44 -8.72 -8.10 10.16
C SER A 44 -8.41 -8.27 8.67
N VAL A 45 -7.35 -9.01 8.36
CA VAL A 45 -6.97 -9.32 6.97
C VAL A 45 -8.13 -9.89 6.16
N ARG A 46 -8.96 -10.73 6.79
CA ARG A 46 -10.10 -11.38 6.13
C ARG A 46 -11.22 -10.39 5.79
N ASP A 47 -11.48 -9.45 6.68
CA ASP A 47 -12.51 -8.43 6.47
C ASP A 47 -12.11 -7.46 5.36
N ILE A 48 -10.84 -7.04 5.37
CA ILE A 48 -10.27 -6.18 4.34
C ILE A 48 -10.32 -6.86 2.97
N ALA A 49 -9.90 -8.12 2.89
CA ALA A 49 -9.92 -8.89 1.64
C ALA A 49 -11.34 -8.95 1.03
N ARG A 50 -12.34 -9.20 1.88
CA ARG A 50 -13.76 -9.22 1.48
C ARG A 50 -14.27 -7.86 1.03
N GLN A 51 -13.93 -6.79 1.75
CA GLN A 51 -14.41 -5.42 1.44
C GLN A 51 -13.78 -4.85 0.17
N VAL A 52 -12.47 -5.06 -0.02
CA VAL A 52 -11.71 -4.55 -1.18
C VAL A 52 -11.81 -5.51 -2.38
N LYS A 53 -12.39 -6.70 -2.19
CA LYS A 53 -12.52 -7.77 -3.20
C LYS A 53 -11.17 -8.23 -3.76
N VAL A 54 -10.26 -8.57 -2.86
CA VAL A 54 -8.91 -9.09 -3.17
C VAL A 54 -8.63 -10.35 -2.35
N GLY A 55 -7.58 -11.10 -2.72
CA GLY A 55 -7.11 -12.23 -1.92
C GLY A 55 -6.51 -11.79 -0.58
N THR A 56 -6.60 -12.65 0.43
CA THR A 56 -5.97 -12.42 1.75
C THR A 56 -4.45 -12.30 1.64
N ASP A 57 -3.84 -13.03 0.72
CA ASP A 57 -2.41 -12.96 0.39
C ASP A 57 -2.01 -11.55 -0.08
N THR A 58 -2.88 -10.89 -0.85
CA THR A 58 -2.66 -9.51 -1.32
C THR A 58 -2.64 -8.56 -0.14
N VAL A 59 -3.60 -8.68 0.79
CA VAL A 59 -3.64 -7.85 2.00
C VAL A 59 -2.39 -8.05 2.85
N VAL A 60 -1.98 -9.30 3.09
CA VAL A 60 -0.75 -9.63 3.86
C VAL A 60 0.49 -9.05 3.18
N ARG A 61 0.61 -9.17 1.85
CA ARG A 61 1.73 -8.62 1.09
C ARG A 61 1.83 -7.10 1.25
N ILE A 62 0.70 -6.40 1.15
CA ILE A 62 0.64 -4.95 1.31
C ILE A 62 0.97 -4.53 2.74
N ALA A 63 0.44 -5.23 3.75
CA ALA A 63 0.77 -4.97 5.16
C ALA A 63 2.29 -5.03 5.41
N ARG A 64 2.96 -6.09 4.91
CA ARG A 64 4.41 -6.27 5.04
C ARG A 64 5.23 -5.24 4.25
N MET A 65 4.75 -4.82 3.08
CA MET A 65 5.41 -3.77 2.29
C MET A 65 5.45 -2.44 3.03
N ILE A 66 4.36 -2.09 3.73
CA ILE A 66 4.26 -0.83 4.49
C ILE A 66 5.11 -0.88 5.75
N GLU A 67 5.06 -2.00 6.48
CA GLU A 67 5.88 -2.21 7.68
C GLU A 67 7.38 -2.09 7.38
N LYS A 68 7.84 -2.62 6.23
CA LYS A 68 9.25 -2.53 5.80
C LYS A 68 9.65 -1.14 5.33
N SER A 69 8.70 -0.27 4.96
CA SER A 69 9.05 1.07 4.47
C SER A 69 9.65 1.90 5.61
N SER A 70 10.76 2.60 5.35
CA SER A 70 11.55 3.33 6.36
C SER A 70 10.82 4.50 7.01
N ARG A 71 9.66 4.86 6.48
CA ARG A 71 8.75 5.88 7.00
C ARG A 71 7.33 5.34 6.84
N PRO A 72 6.87 4.44 7.72
CA PRO A 72 5.46 4.11 7.75
C PRO A 72 4.75 5.44 7.99
N THR A 73 3.96 5.89 7.01
CA THR A 73 3.25 7.17 7.12
C THR A 73 2.33 7.17 8.34
N ARG A 74 1.92 5.98 8.80
CA ARG A 74 0.98 5.74 9.89
C ARG A 74 1.23 4.36 10.54
N LYS A 75 0.82 4.22 11.80
CA LYS A 75 0.97 2.97 12.59
C LYS A 75 -0.13 1.99 12.20
N ILE A 76 0.23 0.80 11.73
CA ILE A 76 -0.73 -0.27 11.45
C ILE A 76 -1.27 -0.83 12.77
N ILE A 77 -2.59 -0.82 12.92
CA ILE A 77 -3.30 -1.39 14.07
C ILE A 77 -4.22 -2.44 13.47
N THR A 78 -3.89 -3.72 13.61
CA THR A 78 -4.73 -4.80 13.06
C THR A 78 -4.94 -5.88 14.09
N ASN A 79 -6.14 -6.45 14.10
CA ASN A 79 -6.50 -7.61 14.92
C ASN A 79 -5.88 -8.92 14.41
N THR A 80 -4.92 -8.85 13.48
CA THR A 80 -4.23 -10.01 12.87
C THR A 80 -2.70 -9.93 13.09
N PRO A 81 -2.20 -9.95 14.34
CA PRO A 81 -0.78 -9.67 14.65
C PRO A 81 0.21 -10.69 14.06
N TRP A 82 -0.24 -11.93 13.81
CA TRP A 82 0.59 -13.01 13.26
C TRP A 82 1.18 -12.70 11.88
N ILE A 83 0.59 -11.77 11.11
CA ILE A 83 1.12 -11.40 9.78
C ILE A 83 2.51 -10.77 9.85
N PHE A 84 2.83 -10.20 11.02
CA PHE A 84 4.10 -9.58 11.38
C PHE A 84 4.98 -10.48 12.25
N GLY A 85 4.64 -11.76 12.40
CA GLY A 85 5.39 -12.69 13.26
C GLY A 85 5.26 -12.40 14.75
N LYS A 86 4.27 -11.60 15.17
CA LYS A 86 3.99 -11.31 16.58
C LYS A 86 2.98 -12.32 17.12
N SER A 87 3.30 -12.92 18.26
CA SER A 87 2.34 -13.70 19.05
C SER A 87 1.25 -12.77 19.59
N ALA A 88 0.01 -13.23 19.60
CA ALA A 88 -1.15 -12.48 20.08
C ALA A 88 -1.04 -12.14 21.58
#